data_AF-A0A107F622-F1
#
_entry.id   AF-A0A107F622-F1
#
_cell.length_a   1.000
_cell.length_b   1.000
_cell.length_c   1.000
_cell.angle_alpha   90.00
_cell.angle_beta   90.00
_cell.angle_gamma   90.00
#
_symmetry.space_group_name_H-M   'P 1'
#
loop_
_entity.id
_entity.type
_entity.pdbx_description
1 polymer ?
#
loop_
_entity_poly.entity_id
_entity_poly.type
_entity_poly.pdbx_seq_one_letter_code
_entity_poly.pdbx_strand_id
1 'polypeptide(L)'
;MASYDIDGRVFEAATPELFAVLPGAHDKKIRPLCRCRTPGIEMYIARFEDRFLVKRMPDTGGQHAIGCESYDPPPELSGLGDVEGSAIQEDLETGQVALKFGFAMSKGGQKQAPAPSEKEPDSVKADGKKLTLRATLHYLWEQAGLNRWSPAMKGKRSWYVIRKYLLQAATGKVTKGVDLSELLYIPESFVADQKDAIQQRRTERIARIVTSPNGAQRYMLAIGELKEIAPSRYGHKLVLKHLPDYGLMLDDDVHKRLKKRFEAELELWNVHEEAHMVAIATASVSRAGIASVVEVALMLTSEQWIPFESEIESTLLKAIAARRYMKCLRYNLPSTRPLATAVLSDTERATALYLVPPAVADAYQAALDELLAGSQLDSWVWEPLKSAMPALPEPLENWEVDGIARRSASVRRAGR
;
A
#
# COMPACT_ATOMS: atom_id res chain seq x y z
N MET A 1 8.62 -10.86 18.31
CA MET A 1 9.48 -10.85 17.12
C MET A 1 9.29 -12.18 16.41
N ALA A 2 9.23 -12.20 15.07
CA ALA A 2 9.13 -13.45 14.33
C ALA A 2 10.37 -14.32 14.58
N SER A 3 10.19 -15.64 14.62
CA SER A 3 11.29 -16.60 14.69
C SER A 3 11.08 -17.67 13.63
N TYR A 4 12.19 -18.12 13.06
CA TYR A 4 12.22 -19.08 11.96
C TYR A 4 12.98 -20.32 12.40
N ASP A 5 12.44 -21.48 12.07
CA ASP A 5 13.15 -22.75 12.13
C ASP A 5 13.81 -23.00 10.76
N ILE A 6 15.12 -23.23 10.72
CA ILE A 6 15.84 -23.61 9.51
C ILE A 6 16.66 -24.84 9.87
N ASP A 7 16.26 -26.00 9.34
CA ASP A 7 16.94 -27.29 9.56
C ASP A 7 17.08 -27.66 11.05
N GLY A 8 16.00 -27.45 11.83
CA GLY A 8 15.95 -27.76 13.26
C GLY A 8 16.61 -26.72 14.17
N ARG A 9 17.12 -25.62 13.61
CA ARG A 9 17.73 -24.51 14.36
C ARG A 9 16.84 -23.28 14.33
N VAL A 10 16.69 -22.64 15.50
CA VAL A 10 15.85 -21.46 15.66
C VAL A 10 16.67 -20.19 15.51
N PHE A 11 16.17 -19.28 14.70
CA PHE A 11 16.74 -17.96 14.47
C PHE A 11 15.69 -16.88 14.71
N GLU A 12 16.08 -15.81 15.40
CA GLU A 12 15.24 -14.62 15.54
C GLU A 12 15.29 -13.79 14.25
N ALA A 13 14.16 -13.21 13.86
CA ALA A 13 14.09 -12.34 12.69
C ALA A 13 15.03 -11.13 12.81
N ALA A 14 15.52 -10.66 11.67
CA ALA A 14 16.39 -9.48 11.57
C ALA A 14 17.70 -9.53 12.40
N THR A 15 18.19 -10.74 12.70
CA THR A 15 19.47 -10.96 13.38
C THR A 15 20.62 -11.27 12.39
N PRO A 16 21.87 -10.85 12.69
CA PRO A 16 23.04 -11.23 11.88
C PRO A 16 23.18 -12.75 11.68
N GLU A 17 22.85 -13.53 12.71
CA GLU A 17 22.92 -14.99 12.71
C GLU A 17 21.96 -15.59 11.67
N LEU A 18 20.73 -15.07 11.58
CA LEU A 18 19.81 -15.45 10.52
C LEU A 18 20.40 -15.13 9.14
N PHE A 19 20.85 -13.89 8.93
CA PHE A 19 21.36 -13.46 7.62
C PHE A 19 22.56 -14.29 7.16
N ALA A 20 23.42 -14.74 8.08
CA ALA A 20 24.57 -15.58 7.77
C ALA A 20 24.18 -16.99 7.26
N VAL A 21 23.04 -17.54 7.69
CA VAL A 21 22.63 -18.91 7.30
C VAL A 21 21.77 -18.97 6.05
N LEU A 22 21.09 -17.86 5.69
CA LEU A 22 20.16 -17.82 4.57
C LEU A 22 20.76 -18.21 3.21
N PRO A 23 22.00 -17.79 2.83
CA PRO A 23 22.59 -18.18 1.55
C PRO A 23 22.73 -19.70 1.42
N GLY A 24 23.31 -20.35 2.44
CA GLY A 24 23.50 -21.81 2.42
C GLY A 24 22.19 -22.59 2.50
N ALA A 25 21.19 -22.06 3.21
CA ALA A 25 19.85 -22.64 3.25
C ALA A 25 19.13 -22.50 1.90
N HIS A 26 19.29 -21.36 1.22
CA HIS A 26 18.76 -21.13 -0.12
C HIS A 26 19.36 -22.11 -1.15
N ASP A 27 20.69 -22.26 -1.16
CA ASP A 27 21.37 -23.16 -2.11
C ASP A 27 20.97 -24.63 -1.92
N LYS A 28 20.71 -25.03 -0.68
CA LYS A 28 20.19 -26.37 -0.32
C LYS A 28 18.67 -26.50 -0.48
N LYS A 29 17.97 -25.44 -0.88
CA LYS A 29 16.51 -25.36 -1.00
C LYS A 29 15.77 -25.75 0.30
N ILE A 30 16.36 -25.39 1.44
CA ILE A 30 15.74 -25.60 2.75
C ILE A 30 14.63 -24.56 2.92
N ARG A 31 13.41 -25.02 3.24
CA ARG A 31 12.27 -24.15 3.56
C ARG A 31 12.31 -23.75 5.03
N PRO A 32 12.46 -22.46 5.37
CA PRO A 32 12.30 -22.02 6.75
C PRO A 32 10.86 -22.25 7.21
N LEU A 33 10.65 -22.53 8.50
CA LEU A 33 9.32 -22.59 9.10
C LEU A 33 9.12 -21.39 10.02
N CYS A 34 8.06 -20.60 9.80
CA CYS A 34 7.63 -19.60 10.75
C CYS A 34 7.05 -20.28 12.00
N ARG A 35 7.63 -19.98 13.17
CA ARG A 35 7.25 -20.59 14.44
C ARG A 35 6.09 -19.88 15.16
N CYS A 36 5.28 -19.12 14.42
CA CYS A 36 4.12 -18.44 15.01
C CYS A 36 2.96 -19.40 15.36
N ARG A 37 2.97 -20.62 14.80
CA ARG A 37 2.06 -21.73 15.13
C ARG A 37 2.85 -23.05 15.22
N THR A 38 2.21 -24.09 15.73
CA THR A 38 2.73 -25.47 15.76
C THR A 38 1.73 -26.40 15.08
N PRO A 39 2.10 -27.17 14.04
CA PRO A 39 3.41 -27.16 13.36
C PRO A 39 3.73 -25.79 12.74
N GLY A 40 5.02 -25.50 12.53
CA GLY A 40 5.47 -24.26 11.92
C GLY A 40 5.02 -24.14 10.46
N ILE A 41 4.85 -22.91 9.98
CA ILE A 41 4.29 -22.63 8.64
C ILE A 41 5.42 -22.44 7.66
N GLU A 42 5.35 -23.10 6.50
CA GLU A 42 6.39 -23.04 5.48
C GLU A 42 6.59 -21.62 4.94
N MET A 43 7.86 -21.24 4.78
CA MET A 43 8.33 -19.98 4.21
C MET A 43 9.32 -20.29 3.08
N TYR A 44 9.69 -19.28 2.29
CA TYR A 44 10.77 -19.41 1.32
C TYR A 44 11.86 -18.37 1.54
N ILE A 45 13.05 -18.66 1.00
CA ILE A 45 14.16 -17.72 0.98
C ILE A 45 14.20 -17.13 -0.43
N ALA A 46 13.97 -15.83 -0.53
CA ALA A 46 14.15 -15.08 -1.77
C ALA A 46 15.58 -14.56 -1.87
N ARG A 47 16.19 -14.67 -3.05
CA ARG A 47 17.46 -14.01 -3.36
C ARG A 47 17.22 -12.75 -4.18
N PHE A 48 17.46 -11.59 -3.57
CA PHE A 48 17.39 -10.30 -4.23
C PHE A 48 18.78 -9.66 -4.26
N GLU A 49 19.36 -9.53 -5.46
CA GLU A 49 20.77 -9.18 -5.65
C GLU A 49 21.70 -10.09 -4.81
N ASP A 50 22.51 -9.51 -3.92
CA ASP A 50 23.40 -10.23 -2.99
C ASP A 50 22.78 -10.43 -1.60
N ARG A 51 21.46 -10.24 -1.45
CA ARG A 51 20.75 -10.36 -0.18
C ARG A 51 19.75 -11.51 -0.21
N PHE A 52 19.62 -12.17 0.93
CA PHE A 52 18.65 -13.24 1.15
C PHE A 52 17.65 -12.82 2.23
N LEU A 53 16.37 -13.06 1.97
CA LEU A 53 15.27 -12.67 2.85
C LEU A 53 14.29 -13.83 2.98
N VAL A 54 13.82 -14.09 4.20
CA VAL A 54 12.71 -15.03 4.43
C VAL A 54 11.40 -14.32 4.09
N LYS A 55 10.61 -14.93 3.21
CA LYS A 55 9.29 -14.45 2.80
C LYS A 55 8.23 -15.53 3.00
N ARG A 56 6.98 -15.11 3.22
CA ARG A 56 5.83 -16.03 3.32
C ARG A 56 5.65 -16.79 2.02
N MET A 57 5.22 -18.03 2.08
CA MET A 57 4.74 -18.72 0.89
C MET A 57 3.50 -17.98 0.33
N PRO A 58 3.31 -17.90 -1.00
CA PRO A 58 2.09 -17.37 -1.60
C PRO A 58 0.85 -18.02 -1.00
N ASP A 59 -0.22 -17.23 -0.83
CA ASP A 59 -1.50 -17.68 -0.28
C ASP A 59 -1.46 -18.28 1.16
N THR A 60 -0.34 -18.16 1.88
CA THR A 60 -0.23 -18.68 3.27
C THR A 60 -0.42 -17.63 4.35
N GLY A 61 -0.69 -16.37 3.99
CA GLY A 61 -0.85 -15.25 4.94
C GLY A 61 -1.86 -15.55 6.06
N GLY A 62 -3.03 -16.11 5.70
CA GLY A 62 -4.07 -16.47 6.67
C GLY A 62 -3.72 -17.64 7.58
N GLN A 63 -2.69 -18.43 7.24
CA GLN A 63 -2.25 -19.56 8.07
C GLN A 63 -1.46 -19.11 9.30
N HIS A 64 -0.86 -17.91 9.26
CA HIS A 64 -0.07 -17.38 10.37
C HIS A 64 -0.93 -17.02 11.60
N ALA A 65 -0.31 -16.98 12.77
CA ALA A 65 -0.96 -16.42 13.95
C ALA A 65 -1.23 -14.93 13.72
N ILE A 66 -2.37 -14.43 14.18
CA ILE A 66 -2.87 -13.07 13.90
C ILE A 66 -1.87 -11.96 14.30
N GLY A 67 -1.11 -12.17 15.38
CA GLY A 67 -0.04 -11.26 15.82
C GLY A 67 1.28 -11.36 15.05
N CYS A 68 1.42 -12.32 14.14
CA CYS A 68 2.61 -12.53 13.32
C CYS A 68 2.74 -11.44 12.26
N GLU A 69 3.96 -11.01 11.98
CA GLU A 69 4.24 -10.05 10.89
C GLU A 69 3.92 -10.63 9.51
N SER A 70 3.94 -11.96 9.37
CA SER A 70 3.57 -12.68 8.14
C SER A 70 2.08 -12.95 8.00
N TYR A 71 1.27 -12.61 9.02
CA TYR A 71 -0.19 -12.73 8.90
C TYR A 71 -0.75 -11.70 7.94
N ASP A 72 -1.65 -12.17 7.09
CA ASP A 72 -2.44 -11.38 6.16
C ASP A 72 -3.86 -11.92 6.16
N PRO A 73 -4.89 -11.06 6.22
CA PRO A 73 -6.26 -11.52 6.10
C PRO A 73 -6.47 -12.20 4.74
N PRO A 74 -7.45 -13.11 4.63
CA PRO A 74 -7.75 -13.77 3.38
C PRO A 74 -7.94 -12.79 2.21
N PRO A 75 -7.46 -13.10 0.99
CA PRO A 75 -7.52 -12.20 -0.14
C PRO A 75 -8.93 -11.69 -0.45
N GLU A 76 -9.98 -12.46 -0.18
CA GLU A 76 -11.39 -12.05 -0.35
C GLU A 76 -11.81 -10.84 0.49
N LEU A 77 -11.05 -10.49 1.53
CA LEU A 77 -11.28 -9.31 2.36
C LEU A 77 -10.59 -8.05 1.84
N SER A 78 -9.82 -8.17 0.77
CA SER A 78 -9.10 -7.09 0.10
C SER A 78 -9.41 -7.08 -1.40
N GLY A 79 -9.18 -5.97 -2.07
CA GLY A 79 -9.24 -5.95 -3.53
C GLY A 79 -8.05 -6.65 -4.22
N LEU A 80 -7.08 -7.18 -3.45
CA LEU A 80 -5.91 -7.86 -3.99
C LEU A 80 -6.30 -9.12 -4.77
N GLY A 81 -7.29 -9.88 -4.29
CA GLY A 81 -7.73 -11.13 -4.91
C GLY A 81 -8.14 -10.99 -6.39
N ASP A 82 -8.64 -9.82 -6.80
CA ASP A 82 -9.03 -9.54 -8.19
C ASP A 82 -7.83 -9.39 -9.15
N VAL A 83 -6.63 -9.12 -8.62
CA VAL A 83 -5.43 -8.76 -9.39
C VAL A 83 -4.24 -9.70 -9.14
N GLU A 84 -4.28 -10.48 -8.07
CA GLU A 84 -3.30 -11.51 -7.73
C GLU A 84 -3.34 -12.66 -8.75
N GLY A 85 -2.17 -13.24 -9.05
CA GLY A 85 -1.98 -14.27 -10.09
C GLY A 85 -2.12 -13.76 -11.54
N SER A 86 -2.73 -12.60 -11.75
CA SER A 86 -3.02 -12.03 -13.07
C SER A 86 -2.17 -10.78 -13.35
N ALA A 87 -2.46 -9.65 -12.70
CA ALA A 87 -1.67 -8.42 -12.82
C ALA A 87 -0.42 -8.41 -11.93
N ILE A 88 -0.45 -9.16 -10.83
CA ILE A 88 0.65 -9.32 -9.87
C ILE A 88 1.10 -10.78 -9.90
N GLN A 89 2.36 -11.03 -10.24
CA GLN A 89 2.91 -12.39 -10.34
C GLN A 89 4.26 -12.44 -9.63
N GLU A 90 4.38 -13.23 -8.56
CA GLU A 90 5.62 -13.39 -7.80
C GLU A 90 6.40 -14.62 -8.31
N ASP A 91 7.67 -14.42 -8.60
CA ASP A 91 8.65 -15.47 -8.86
C ASP A 91 9.29 -15.89 -7.53
N LEU A 92 9.11 -17.15 -7.14
CA LEU A 92 9.58 -17.68 -5.86
C LEU A 92 11.09 -17.89 -5.79
N GLU A 93 11.75 -18.09 -6.92
CA GLU A 93 13.21 -18.31 -6.97
C GLU A 93 13.95 -16.97 -6.84
N THR A 94 13.49 -15.96 -7.57
CA THR A 94 14.12 -14.63 -7.56
C THR A 94 13.51 -13.68 -6.54
N GLY A 95 12.33 -13.98 -6.02
CA GLY A 95 11.54 -13.07 -5.17
C GLY A 95 11.06 -11.80 -5.89
N GLN A 96 11.25 -11.71 -7.22
CA GLN A 96 10.78 -10.59 -8.02
C GLN A 96 9.27 -10.68 -8.23
N VAL A 97 8.62 -9.52 -8.31
CA VAL A 97 7.18 -9.46 -8.59
C VAL A 97 6.93 -8.70 -9.87
N ALA A 98 6.40 -9.39 -10.88
CA ALA A 98 5.99 -8.80 -12.13
C ALA A 98 4.64 -8.06 -11.97
N LEU A 99 4.59 -6.79 -12.37
CA LEU A 99 3.42 -5.93 -12.33
C LEU A 99 2.98 -5.53 -13.74
N LYS A 100 1.72 -5.83 -14.08
CA LYS A 100 1.08 -5.42 -15.34
C LYS A 100 0.27 -4.16 -15.11
N PHE A 101 0.64 -3.05 -15.75
CA PHE A 101 -0.04 -1.76 -15.60
C PHE A 101 -1.13 -1.54 -16.65
N GLY A 102 -2.24 -0.95 -16.21
CA GLY A 102 -3.37 -0.47 -17.01
C GLY A 102 -3.14 0.89 -17.66
N PHE A 103 -2.07 1.58 -17.24
CA PHE A 103 -1.68 2.92 -17.70
C PHE A 103 -0.38 2.88 -18.49
N ALA A 104 -0.11 3.94 -19.26
CA ALA A 104 1.09 4.05 -20.08
C ALA A 104 2.32 4.46 -19.26
N MET A 105 3.48 3.88 -19.58
CA MET A 105 4.79 4.23 -18.99
C MET A 105 5.80 4.76 -20.02
N SER A 106 5.37 4.99 -21.26
CA SER A 106 6.21 5.54 -22.32
C SER A 106 5.34 6.18 -23.41
N LYS A 107 5.87 7.23 -24.05
CA LYS A 107 5.22 7.86 -25.21
C LYS A 107 5.25 6.91 -26.41
N GLY A 108 4.08 6.46 -26.88
CA GLY A 108 3.93 5.54 -28.02
C GLY A 108 3.80 4.05 -27.67
N GLY A 109 3.73 3.68 -26.39
CA GLY A 109 3.72 2.27 -25.94
C GLY A 109 2.41 1.49 -26.10
N GLN A 110 1.33 2.09 -26.64
CA GLN A 110 0.07 1.45 -27.03
C GLN A 110 -0.78 2.48 -27.82
N LYS A 111 -1.66 2.04 -28.75
CA LYS A 111 -2.80 2.86 -29.23
C LYS A 111 -3.47 3.44 -27.99
N GLN A 112 -3.71 4.76 -27.98
CA GLN A 112 -4.30 5.54 -26.87
C GLN A 112 -5.00 4.62 -25.86
N ALA A 113 -4.42 4.49 -24.66
CA ALA A 113 -5.14 3.87 -23.56
C ALA A 113 -6.51 4.57 -23.50
N PRO A 114 -7.63 3.82 -23.43
CA PRO A 114 -8.94 4.43 -23.36
C PRO A 114 -8.91 5.47 -22.25
N ALA A 115 -9.49 6.65 -22.52
CA ALA A 115 -9.56 7.71 -21.53
C ALA A 115 -10.06 7.10 -20.21
N PRO A 116 -9.47 7.48 -19.05
CA PRO A 116 -9.95 7.00 -17.76
C PRO A 116 -11.46 7.16 -17.72
N SER A 117 -12.18 6.04 -17.58
CA SER A 117 -13.64 6.05 -17.51
C SER A 117 -14.06 7.00 -16.38
N GLU A 118 -15.02 7.87 -16.66
CA GLU A 118 -15.61 8.76 -15.65
C GLU A 118 -16.29 7.96 -14.52
N LYS A 119 -16.59 6.68 -14.79
CA LYS A 119 -17.18 5.73 -13.84
C LYS A 119 -16.18 4.65 -13.47
N GLU A 120 -16.21 4.20 -12.22
CA GLU A 120 -15.59 2.94 -11.84
C GLU A 120 -16.15 1.81 -12.74
N PRO A 121 -15.34 0.82 -13.16
CA PRO A 121 -15.83 -0.22 -14.03
C PRO A 121 -16.98 -0.99 -13.37
N ASP A 122 -18.18 -0.93 -13.96
CA ASP A 122 -19.44 -1.52 -13.47
C ASP A 122 -19.54 -3.06 -13.61
N SER A 123 -18.50 -3.74 -14.12
CA SER A 123 -18.58 -5.13 -14.58
C SER A 123 -17.96 -6.14 -13.61
N VAL A 124 -18.65 -7.27 -13.41
CA VAL A 124 -18.39 -8.44 -12.54
C VAL A 124 -17.00 -9.10 -12.71
N LYS A 125 -16.22 -8.65 -13.69
CA LYS A 125 -14.77 -8.76 -13.67
C LYS A 125 -14.23 -7.38 -13.98
N ALA A 126 -13.70 -6.67 -12.98
CA ALA A 126 -12.68 -5.66 -13.25
C ALA A 126 -11.64 -6.32 -14.19
N ASP A 127 -11.02 -5.58 -15.10
CA ASP A 127 -9.94 -6.15 -15.93
C ASP A 127 -8.73 -6.45 -15.04
N GLY A 128 -8.84 -7.51 -14.22
CA GLY A 128 -7.89 -7.96 -13.21
C GLY A 128 -6.53 -8.30 -13.81
N LYS A 129 -6.46 -8.36 -15.15
CA LYS A 129 -5.21 -8.51 -15.91
C LYS A 129 -4.24 -7.35 -15.70
N LYS A 130 -4.70 -6.18 -15.26
CA LYS A 130 -3.86 -4.99 -15.11
C LYS A 130 -4.22 -4.13 -13.89
N LEU A 131 -3.20 -3.60 -13.22
CA LEU A 131 -3.36 -2.64 -12.13
C LEU A 131 -3.70 -1.25 -12.67
N THR A 132 -4.74 -0.63 -12.12
CA THR A 132 -4.97 0.81 -12.28
C THR A 132 -3.88 1.61 -11.54
N LEU A 133 -3.80 2.91 -11.80
CA LEU A 133 -2.86 3.79 -11.11
C LEU A 133 -3.14 3.83 -9.60
N ARG A 134 -4.42 3.90 -9.18
CA ARG A 134 -4.83 3.81 -7.77
C ARG A 134 -4.48 2.45 -7.16
N ALA A 135 -4.75 1.35 -7.86
CA ALA A 135 -4.39 0.02 -7.36
C ALA A 135 -2.88 -0.18 -7.22
N THR A 136 -2.08 0.48 -8.06
CA THR A 136 -0.61 0.48 -7.91
C THR A 136 -0.19 1.20 -6.63
N LEU A 137 -0.84 2.32 -6.29
CA LEU A 137 -0.61 3.00 -5.01
C LEU A 137 -1.04 2.12 -3.84
N HIS A 138 -2.22 1.50 -3.88
CA HIS A 138 -2.69 0.56 -2.85
C HIS A 138 -1.69 -0.60 -2.65
N TYR A 139 -1.24 -1.21 -3.74
CA TYR A 139 -0.23 -2.26 -3.70
C TYR A 139 1.03 -1.81 -2.97
N LEU A 140 1.62 -0.68 -3.38
CA LEU A 140 2.84 -0.17 -2.74
C LEU A 140 2.60 0.20 -1.27
N TRP A 141 1.41 0.71 -0.93
CA TRP A 141 1.03 1.06 0.45
C TRP A 141 0.97 -0.16 1.36
N GLU A 142 0.37 -1.25 0.86
CA GLU A 142 0.25 -2.53 1.56
C GLU A 142 1.60 -3.23 1.69
N GLN A 143 2.39 -3.28 0.61
CA GLN A 143 3.74 -3.83 0.63
C GLN A 143 4.67 -3.03 1.55
N ALA A 144 4.42 -1.74 1.75
CA ALA A 144 5.11 -0.88 2.71
C ALA A 144 4.61 -1.07 4.16
N GLY A 145 3.57 -1.88 4.38
CA GLY A 145 2.92 -2.08 5.69
C GLY A 145 2.19 -0.85 6.22
N LEU A 146 1.94 0.15 5.37
CA LEU A 146 1.34 1.43 5.76
C LEU A 146 -0.16 1.31 6.01
N ASN A 147 -0.80 0.24 5.51
CA ASN A 147 -2.18 -0.11 5.82
C ASN A 147 -2.36 -0.80 7.19
N ARG A 148 -1.28 -1.15 7.89
CA ARG A 148 -1.34 -1.78 9.22
C ARG A 148 -1.29 -0.73 10.32
N TRP A 149 -1.92 -0.95 11.46
CA TRP A 149 -1.89 -0.02 12.59
C TRP A 149 -1.73 -0.74 13.93
N SER A 150 -1.06 -0.06 14.86
CA SER A 150 -1.09 -0.37 16.29
C SER A 150 -0.87 0.93 17.07
N PRO A 151 -1.34 1.07 18.32
CA PRO A 151 -1.15 2.31 19.09
C PRO A 151 0.32 2.68 19.29
N ALA A 152 1.21 1.68 19.30
CA ALA A 152 2.65 1.90 19.38
C ALA A 152 3.23 2.70 18.20
N MET A 153 2.49 2.88 17.10
CA MET A 153 2.89 3.67 15.94
C MET A 153 2.45 5.14 16.02
N LYS A 154 1.66 5.53 17.03
CA LYS A 154 1.19 6.91 17.21
C LYS A 154 2.35 7.90 17.22
N GLY A 155 2.26 8.92 16.36
CA GLY A 155 3.27 9.97 16.19
C GLY A 155 4.58 9.53 15.51
N LYS A 156 4.69 8.28 15.02
CA LYS A 156 5.95 7.75 14.45
C LYS A 156 6.00 7.78 12.92
N ARG A 157 4.90 8.09 12.24
CA ARG A 157 4.83 8.16 10.78
C ARG A 157 4.96 9.60 10.32
N SER A 158 6.13 9.94 9.79
CA SER A 158 6.37 11.19 9.07
C SER A 158 6.54 10.90 7.58
N TRP A 159 6.51 11.94 6.73
CA TRP A 159 6.77 11.78 5.30
C TRP A 159 8.11 11.05 5.00
N TYR A 160 9.13 11.27 5.82
CA TYR A 160 10.40 10.54 5.73
C TYR A 160 10.21 9.02 5.83
N VAL A 161 9.38 8.59 6.79
CA VAL A 161 9.05 7.18 7.01
C VAL A 161 8.21 6.62 5.86
N ILE A 162 7.19 7.36 5.42
CA ILE A 162 6.34 6.99 4.29
C ILE A 162 7.18 6.79 3.03
N ARG A 163 8.00 7.78 2.67
CA ARG A 163 8.92 7.71 1.53
C ARG A 163 9.87 6.52 1.63
N LYS A 164 10.49 6.30 2.79
CA LYS A 164 11.42 5.19 3.00
C LYS A 164 10.77 3.85 2.69
N TYR A 165 9.60 3.58 3.28
CA TYR A 165 8.93 2.29 3.11
C TYR A 165 8.32 2.12 1.72
N LEU A 166 7.85 3.19 1.06
CA LEU A 166 7.40 3.11 -0.34
C LEU A 166 8.54 2.80 -1.31
N LEU A 167 9.72 3.40 -1.13
CA LEU A 167 10.91 3.07 -1.93
C LEU A 167 11.36 1.63 -1.72
N GLN A 168 11.31 1.14 -0.48
CA GLN A 168 11.58 -0.26 -0.17
C GLN A 168 10.55 -1.19 -0.80
N ALA A 169 9.26 -0.86 -0.74
CA ALA A 169 8.17 -1.63 -1.33
C ALA A 169 8.24 -1.73 -2.86
N ALA A 170 8.81 -0.72 -3.52
CA ALA A 170 9.02 -0.71 -4.96
C ALA A 170 10.20 -1.58 -5.43
N THR A 171 11.12 -1.93 -4.53
CA THR A 171 12.32 -2.71 -4.86
C THR A 171 11.95 -4.14 -5.26
N GLY A 172 12.51 -4.64 -6.37
CA GLY A 172 12.23 -5.98 -6.88
C GLY A 172 10.84 -6.15 -7.48
N LYS A 173 10.13 -5.03 -7.75
CA LYS A 173 8.90 -5.02 -8.52
C LYS A 173 9.25 -4.64 -9.95
N VAL A 174 8.88 -5.46 -10.92
CA VAL A 174 9.30 -5.31 -12.31
C VAL A 174 8.10 -5.09 -13.20
N THR A 175 8.15 -4.12 -14.12
CA THR A 175 7.15 -3.95 -15.17
C THR A 175 7.81 -3.92 -16.54
N LYS A 176 7.36 -4.79 -17.46
CA LYS A 176 7.93 -4.92 -18.81
C LYS A 176 9.48 -4.98 -18.83
N GLY A 177 10.07 -5.67 -17.85
CA GLY A 177 11.52 -5.84 -17.72
C GLY A 177 12.28 -4.66 -17.10
N VAL A 178 11.58 -3.62 -16.61
CA VAL A 178 12.19 -2.48 -15.92
C VAL A 178 11.81 -2.53 -14.43
N ASP A 179 12.77 -2.35 -13.55
CA ASP A 179 12.50 -2.25 -12.11
C ASP A 179 11.69 -0.98 -11.82
N LEU A 180 10.61 -1.11 -11.05
CA LEU A 180 9.70 -0.02 -10.71
C LEU A 180 10.43 1.09 -9.95
N SER A 181 11.43 0.73 -9.13
CA SER A 181 12.28 1.68 -8.45
C SER A 181 13.12 2.51 -9.41
N GLU A 182 13.31 2.13 -10.67
CA GLU A 182 13.96 2.98 -11.68
C GLU A 182 13.00 4.01 -12.31
N LEU A 183 11.69 3.78 -12.19
CA LEU A 183 10.64 4.63 -12.77
C LEU A 183 10.02 5.60 -11.73
N LEU A 184 10.22 5.30 -10.45
CA LEU A 184 9.55 5.96 -9.33
C LEU A 184 10.29 7.21 -8.85
N TYR A 185 9.54 8.30 -8.64
CA TYR A 185 10.00 9.51 -7.97
C TYR A 185 9.12 9.81 -6.76
N ILE A 186 9.73 9.93 -5.57
CA ILE A 186 9.08 10.34 -4.33
C ILE A 186 9.89 11.49 -3.72
N PRO A 187 9.33 12.70 -3.55
CA PRO A 187 10.05 13.86 -3.02
C PRO A 187 10.77 13.56 -1.71
N GLU A 188 12.05 13.88 -1.63
CA GLU A 188 12.81 13.84 -0.37
C GLU A 188 12.19 14.79 0.66
N SER A 189 12.28 14.45 1.95
CA SER A 189 11.86 15.38 3.01
C SER A 189 12.65 16.69 2.90
N PHE A 190 11.92 17.78 2.70
CA PHE A 190 12.51 19.10 2.54
C PHE A 190 13.16 19.59 3.83
N VAL A 191 14.43 19.97 3.73
CA VAL A 191 15.21 20.64 4.78
C VAL A 191 15.78 21.93 4.19
N ALA A 192 15.45 23.07 4.78
CA ALA A 192 15.76 24.39 4.20
C ALA A 192 17.26 24.57 3.89
N ASP A 193 18.12 24.16 4.82
CA ASP A 193 19.58 24.27 4.68
C ASP A 193 20.16 23.34 3.59
N GLN A 194 19.40 22.34 3.15
CA GLN A 194 19.80 21.40 2.10
C GLN A 194 19.06 21.63 0.79
N LYS A 195 18.35 22.76 0.65
CA LYS A 195 17.49 23.05 -0.52
C LYS A 195 18.21 22.76 -1.84
N ASP A 196 19.37 23.35 -2.07
CA ASP A 196 20.07 23.23 -3.36
C ASP A 196 20.57 21.80 -3.61
N ALA A 197 21.02 21.10 -2.56
CA ALA A 197 21.41 19.70 -2.65
C ALA A 197 20.23 18.76 -2.97
N ILE A 198 19.04 19.03 -2.39
CA ILE A 198 17.80 18.32 -2.71
C ILE A 198 17.40 18.59 -4.17
N GLN A 199 17.51 19.83 -4.64
CA GLN A 199 17.21 20.19 -6.03
C GLN A 199 18.13 19.47 -7.02
N GLN A 200 19.42 19.39 -6.71
CA GLN A 200 20.39 18.69 -7.54
C GLN A 200 20.05 17.20 -7.63
N ARG A 201 19.89 16.52 -6.48
CA ARG A 201 19.54 15.09 -6.44
C ARG A 201 18.23 14.79 -7.16
N ARG A 202 17.22 15.65 -7.02
CA ARG A 202 15.97 15.57 -7.78
C ARG A 202 16.24 15.62 -9.28
N THR A 203 16.99 16.62 -9.74
CA THR A 203 17.27 16.81 -11.17
C THR A 203 17.97 15.59 -11.75
N GLU A 204 18.99 15.09 -11.06
CA GLU A 204 19.71 13.87 -11.43
C GLU A 204 18.77 12.65 -11.45
N ARG A 205 17.92 12.51 -10.44
CA ARG A 205 16.97 11.41 -10.34
C ARG A 205 15.95 11.41 -11.47
N ILE A 206 15.32 12.56 -11.74
CA ILE A 206 14.33 12.69 -12.82
C ILE A 206 14.99 12.44 -14.17
N ALA A 207 16.18 12.97 -14.41
CA ALA A 207 16.93 12.74 -15.64
C ALA A 207 17.20 11.24 -15.88
N ARG A 208 17.58 10.48 -14.84
CA ARG A 208 17.76 9.02 -14.94
C ARG A 208 16.46 8.29 -15.28
N ILE A 209 15.33 8.67 -14.68
CA ILE A 209 14.03 8.04 -14.93
C ILE A 209 13.61 8.19 -16.39
N VAL A 210 13.73 9.41 -16.94
CA VAL A 210 13.20 9.70 -18.29
C VAL A 210 14.15 9.32 -19.41
N THR A 211 15.42 9.04 -19.10
CA THR A 211 16.41 8.54 -20.06
C THR A 211 16.17 7.05 -20.29
N SER A 212 15.84 6.68 -21.53
CA SER A 212 15.73 5.28 -21.94
C SER A 212 16.94 4.85 -22.77
N PRO A 213 17.48 3.63 -22.60
CA PRO A 213 18.57 3.10 -23.43
C PRO A 213 18.27 3.10 -24.93
N ASN A 214 17.00 2.98 -25.31
CA ASN A 214 16.54 2.98 -26.70
C ASN A 214 16.04 4.34 -27.20
N GLY A 215 16.25 5.43 -26.44
CA GLY A 215 15.82 6.79 -26.81
C GLY A 215 14.32 7.06 -26.70
N ALA A 216 13.50 6.09 -26.33
CA ALA A 216 12.06 6.31 -26.11
C ALA A 216 11.82 7.18 -24.86
N GLN A 217 10.89 8.14 -24.95
CA GLN A 217 10.51 8.96 -23.80
C GLN A 217 9.72 8.12 -22.80
N ARG A 218 10.34 7.80 -21.65
CA ARG A 218 9.70 7.13 -20.51
C ARG A 218 8.88 8.13 -19.70
N TYR A 219 7.79 7.65 -19.11
CA TYR A 219 7.06 8.42 -18.11
C TYR A 219 7.62 8.12 -16.72
N MET A 220 7.71 9.16 -15.92
CA MET A 220 8.00 9.08 -14.50
C MET A 220 6.73 8.72 -13.75
N LEU A 221 6.82 7.79 -12.80
CA LEU A 221 5.77 7.55 -11.81
C LEU A 221 6.08 8.37 -10.56
N ALA A 222 5.31 9.41 -10.27
CA ALA A 222 5.50 10.27 -9.10
C ALA A 222 4.50 9.91 -8.00
N ILE A 223 4.96 9.79 -6.75
CA ILE A 223 4.11 9.68 -5.56
C ILE A 223 4.48 10.81 -4.59
N GLY A 224 3.48 11.55 -4.10
CA GLY A 224 3.70 12.66 -3.18
C GLY A 224 2.45 13.04 -2.41
N GLU A 225 2.61 13.64 -1.24
CA GLU A 225 1.51 14.31 -0.55
C GLU A 225 1.15 15.61 -1.29
N LEU A 226 -0.12 15.75 -1.69
CA LEU A 226 -0.64 16.93 -2.36
C LEU A 226 -0.71 18.09 -1.36
N LYS A 227 -0.16 19.23 -1.75
CA LYS A 227 -0.32 20.50 -1.03
C LYS A 227 -1.53 21.26 -1.54
N GLU A 228 -1.62 21.41 -2.86
CA GLU A 228 -2.69 22.14 -3.55
C GLU A 228 -2.67 21.84 -5.05
N ILE A 229 -3.79 22.17 -5.72
CA ILE A 229 -3.86 22.25 -7.18
C ILE A 229 -3.96 23.73 -7.54
N ALA A 230 -2.82 24.32 -7.93
CA ALA A 230 -2.73 25.75 -8.16
C ALA A 230 -2.93 26.12 -9.64
N PRO A 231 -3.52 27.29 -9.95
CA PRO A 231 -3.48 27.82 -11.30
C PRO A 231 -2.03 28.10 -11.73
N SER A 232 -1.79 28.04 -13.04
CA SER A 232 -0.49 28.36 -13.64
C SER A 232 -0.70 29.26 -14.87
N ARG A 233 0.39 29.71 -15.51
CA ARG A 233 0.30 30.53 -16.72
C ARG A 233 -0.46 29.82 -17.85
N TYR A 234 -0.39 28.49 -17.90
CA TYR A 234 -1.08 27.65 -18.89
C TYR A 234 -1.64 26.42 -18.17
N GLY A 235 -2.95 26.41 -17.94
CA GLY A 235 -3.63 25.36 -17.18
C GLY A 235 -3.28 25.41 -15.69
N HIS A 236 -3.02 24.25 -15.10
CA HIS A 236 -2.90 24.09 -13.65
C HIS A 236 -1.59 23.36 -13.29
N LYS A 237 -1.26 23.28 -12.00
CA LYS A 237 -0.13 22.48 -11.51
C LYS A 237 -0.49 21.76 -10.22
N LEU A 238 -0.12 20.48 -10.12
CA LEU A 238 -0.07 19.76 -8.86
C LEU A 238 1.16 20.22 -8.08
N VAL A 239 0.94 20.77 -6.89
CA VAL A 239 2.01 21.14 -5.95
C VAL A 239 2.08 20.06 -4.89
N LEU A 240 3.22 19.40 -4.77
CA LEU A 240 3.45 18.37 -3.76
C LEU A 240 4.19 18.97 -2.56
N LYS A 241 3.83 18.54 -1.35
CA LYS A 241 4.63 18.85 -0.16
C LYS A 241 6.05 18.30 -0.35
N HIS A 242 7.00 18.99 0.29
CA HIS A 242 8.44 18.76 0.11
C HIS A 242 8.99 18.95 -1.31
N LEU A 243 8.20 19.50 -2.22
CA LEU A 243 8.60 19.81 -3.60
C LEU A 243 8.17 21.23 -4.01
N PRO A 244 8.55 22.28 -3.23
CA PRO A 244 8.01 23.63 -3.41
C PRO A 244 8.39 24.31 -4.73
N ASP A 245 9.48 23.87 -5.36
CA ASP A 245 10.10 24.49 -6.53
C ASP A 245 9.93 23.65 -7.82
N TYR A 246 9.16 22.57 -7.77
CA TYR A 246 8.93 21.70 -8.93
C TYR A 246 7.48 21.19 -8.97
N GLY A 247 6.62 21.92 -9.68
CA GLY A 247 5.22 21.52 -9.89
C GLY A 247 5.05 20.56 -11.08
N LEU A 248 4.06 19.67 -10.99
CA LEU A 248 3.67 18.82 -12.12
C LEU A 248 2.53 19.49 -12.89
N MET A 249 2.75 19.83 -14.15
CA MET A 249 1.79 20.57 -14.97
C MET A 249 0.58 19.72 -15.33
N LEU A 250 -0.60 20.34 -15.29
CA LEU A 250 -1.89 19.76 -15.63
C LEU A 250 -2.53 20.57 -16.75
N ASP A 251 -2.84 19.91 -17.87
CA ASP A 251 -3.73 20.49 -18.86
C ASP A 251 -5.17 20.54 -18.33
N ASP A 252 -5.98 21.48 -18.83
CA ASP A 252 -7.32 21.75 -18.31
C ASP A 252 -8.24 20.51 -18.34
N ASP A 253 -8.10 19.67 -19.36
CA ASP A 253 -8.83 18.42 -19.49
C ASP A 253 -8.48 17.42 -18.39
N VAL A 254 -7.19 17.29 -18.04
CA VAL A 254 -6.73 16.41 -16.96
C VAL A 254 -7.24 16.94 -15.62
N HIS A 255 -7.15 18.27 -15.41
CA HIS A 255 -7.62 18.91 -14.19
C HIS A 255 -9.14 18.74 -14.01
N LYS A 256 -9.94 18.95 -15.07
CA LYS A 256 -11.40 18.76 -15.05
C LYS A 256 -11.78 17.32 -14.70
N ARG A 257 -11.11 16.33 -15.32
CA ARG A 257 -11.33 14.91 -15.01
C ARG A 257 -10.94 14.57 -13.57
N LEU A 258 -9.80 15.07 -13.08
CA LEU A 258 -9.38 14.86 -11.69
C LEU A 258 -10.45 15.40 -10.72
N LYS A 259 -10.89 16.65 -10.90
CA LYS A 259 -11.88 17.26 -10.01
C LYS A 259 -13.20 16.49 -9.99
N LYS A 260 -13.68 16.07 -11.16
CA LYS A 260 -14.92 15.29 -11.28
C LYS A 260 -14.78 13.89 -10.67
N ARG A 261 -13.65 13.21 -10.89
CA ARG A 261 -13.46 11.82 -10.43
C ARG A 261 -13.24 11.71 -8.93
N PHE A 262 -12.55 12.68 -8.34
CA PHE A 262 -12.14 12.69 -6.94
C PHE A 262 -12.86 13.78 -6.14
N GLU A 263 -14.07 14.16 -6.55
CA GLU A 263 -14.86 15.22 -5.90
C GLU A 263 -15.06 14.92 -4.41
N ALA A 264 -15.52 13.71 -4.07
CA ALA A 264 -15.74 13.28 -2.69
C ALA A 264 -14.45 13.31 -1.85
N GLU A 265 -13.33 12.80 -2.38
CA GLU A 265 -12.05 12.82 -1.69
C GLU A 265 -11.53 14.26 -1.47
N LEU A 266 -11.72 15.15 -2.45
CA LEU A 266 -11.36 16.57 -2.34
C LEU A 266 -12.24 17.31 -1.31
N GLU A 267 -13.54 17.01 -1.26
CA GLU A 267 -14.46 17.54 -0.25
C GLU A 267 -14.07 17.09 1.16
N LEU A 268 -13.83 15.79 1.35
CA LEU A 268 -13.37 15.25 2.62
C LEU A 268 -12.04 15.89 3.05
N TRP A 269 -11.10 16.06 2.11
CA TRP A 269 -9.82 16.69 2.43
C TRP A 269 -9.95 18.15 2.86
N ASN A 270 -10.92 18.90 2.31
CA ASN A 270 -11.20 20.27 2.74
C ASN A 270 -11.80 20.33 4.17
N VAL A 271 -12.48 19.27 4.61
CA VAL A 271 -13.11 19.19 5.94
C VAL A 271 -12.14 18.65 7.00
N HIS A 272 -11.28 17.70 6.65
CA HIS A 272 -10.31 17.09 7.56
C HIS A 272 -8.92 17.72 7.40
N GLU A 273 -8.65 18.82 8.11
CA GLU A 273 -7.37 19.55 8.02
C GLU A 273 -6.12 18.69 8.33
N GLU A 274 -6.25 17.70 9.21
CA GLU A 274 -5.18 16.77 9.59
C GLU A 274 -5.04 15.58 8.63
N ALA A 275 -5.91 15.45 7.63
CA ALA A 275 -5.82 14.38 6.63
C ALA A 275 -4.75 14.69 5.57
N HIS A 276 -4.10 13.64 5.08
CA HIS A 276 -3.14 13.74 3.98
C HIS A 276 -3.77 13.25 2.69
N MET A 277 -3.77 14.11 1.67
CA MET A 277 -4.10 13.71 0.30
C MET A 277 -2.84 13.20 -0.39
N VAL A 278 -2.79 11.92 -0.75
CA VAL A 278 -1.65 11.33 -1.46
C VAL A 278 -1.99 11.23 -2.95
N ALA A 279 -1.13 11.79 -3.80
CA ALA A 279 -1.24 11.70 -5.24
C ALA A 279 -0.24 10.67 -5.80
N ILE A 280 -0.69 9.88 -6.76
CA ILE A 280 0.16 9.10 -7.67
C ILE A 280 -0.10 9.59 -9.09
N ALA A 281 0.96 9.87 -9.86
CA ALA A 281 0.84 10.42 -11.20
C ALA A 281 1.85 9.80 -12.16
N THR A 282 1.44 9.58 -13.41
CA THR A 282 2.40 9.39 -14.51
C THR A 282 2.67 10.75 -15.15
N ALA A 283 3.93 11.06 -15.40
CA ALA A 283 4.32 12.33 -15.99
C ALA A 283 5.35 12.13 -17.12
N SER A 284 5.12 12.80 -18.24
CA SER A 284 6.16 13.00 -19.24
C SER A 284 7.04 14.17 -18.80
N VAL A 285 8.35 14.10 -19.03
CA VAL A 285 9.28 15.20 -18.75
C VAL A 285 9.86 15.70 -20.07
N SER A 286 9.74 16.99 -20.32
CA SER A 286 10.27 17.63 -21.53
C SER A 286 11.79 17.79 -21.46
N ARG A 287 12.44 18.15 -22.57
CA ARG A 287 13.88 18.48 -22.59
C ARG A 287 14.24 19.66 -21.68
N ALA A 288 13.28 20.56 -21.42
CA ALA A 288 13.44 21.67 -20.50
C ALA A 288 13.25 21.26 -19.02
N GLY A 289 13.06 19.97 -18.73
CA GLY A 289 12.87 19.47 -17.38
C GLY A 289 11.46 19.70 -16.81
N ILE A 290 10.50 20.15 -17.63
CA ILE A 290 9.12 20.37 -17.19
C ILE A 290 8.34 19.06 -17.21
N ALA A 291 7.77 18.68 -16.07
CA ALA A 291 6.91 17.51 -15.94
C ALA A 291 5.46 17.88 -16.26
N SER A 292 4.85 17.15 -17.20
CA SER A 292 3.44 17.24 -17.56
C SER A 292 2.74 15.93 -17.22
N VAL A 293 1.73 16.00 -16.38
CA VAL A 293 0.92 14.87 -15.92
C VAL A 293 0.13 14.29 -17.08
N VAL A 294 0.20 12.98 -17.24
CA VAL A 294 -0.57 12.20 -18.22
C VAL A 294 -1.80 11.60 -17.54
N GLU A 295 -1.59 10.99 -16.37
CA GLU A 295 -2.65 10.39 -15.55
C GLU A 295 -2.34 10.62 -14.08
N VAL A 296 -3.38 10.76 -13.25
CA VAL A 296 -3.27 11.02 -11.82
C VAL A 296 -4.40 10.32 -11.08
N ALA A 297 -4.08 9.75 -9.92
CA ALA A 297 -5.04 9.23 -8.97
C ALA A 297 -4.73 9.77 -7.57
N LEU A 298 -5.77 9.91 -6.76
CA LEU A 298 -5.69 10.39 -5.39
C LEU A 298 -6.10 9.29 -4.40
N MET A 299 -5.55 9.37 -3.19
CA MET A 299 -5.90 8.53 -2.05
C MET A 299 -5.83 9.39 -0.78
N LEU A 300 -6.96 9.51 -0.10
CA LEU A 300 -7.03 10.23 1.18
C LEU A 300 -6.58 9.31 2.32
N THR A 301 -5.84 9.87 3.27
CA THR A 301 -5.37 9.15 4.45
C THR A 301 -5.55 9.99 5.71
N SER A 302 -5.78 9.35 6.85
CA SER A 302 -5.89 10.03 8.14
C SER A 302 -4.55 10.63 8.58
N GLU A 303 -4.52 11.39 9.68
CA GLU A 303 -3.29 11.86 10.36
C GLU A 303 -2.27 10.73 10.61
N GLN A 304 -2.76 9.48 10.72
CA GLN A 304 -1.95 8.29 10.97
C GLN A 304 -1.48 7.58 9.67
N TRP A 305 -1.69 8.22 8.51
CA TRP A 305 -1.39 7.69 7.18
C TRP A 305 -2.16 6.41 6.82
N ILE A 306 -3.33 6.21 7.45
CA ILE A 306 -4.23 5.09 7.14
C ILE A 306 -5.25 5.54 6.09
N PRO A 307 -5.34 4.85 4.93
CA PRO A 307 -6.32 5.21 3.89
C PRO A 307 -7.77 5.13 4.35
N PHE A 308 -8.61 6.04 3.86
CA PHE A 308 -10.06 6.03 4.04
C PHE A 308 -10.77 6.72 2.86
N GLU A 309 -12.03 6.38 2.65
CA GLU A 309 -12.82 6.76 1.47
C GLU A 309 -14.12 7.50 1.83
N SER A 310 -14.52 7.53 3.10
CA SER A 310 -15.75 8.20 3.55
C SER A 310 -15.70 8.73 4.99
N GLU A 311 -16.62 9.63 5.35
CA GLU A 311 -16.75 10.15 6.72
C GLU A 311 -17.09 9.06 7.74
N ILE A 312 -17.96 8.13 7.37
CA ILE A 312 -18.36 6.99 8.20
C ILE A 312 -17.13 6.11 8.47
N GLU A 313 -16.31 5.88 7.46
CA GLU A 313 -15.06 5.14 7.61
C GLU A 313 -14.05 5.88 8.50
N SER A 314 -13.90 7.20 8.33
CA SER A 314 -13.11 8.04 9.24
C SER A 314 -13.57 7.90 10.70
N THR A 315 -14.89 7.87 10.92
CA THR A 315 -15.49 7.65 12.25
C THR A 315 -15.12 6.29 12.82
N LEU A 316 -15.23 5.21 12.04
CA LEU A 316 -14.81 3.88 12.48
C LEU A 316 -13.31 3.83 12.79
N LEU A 317 -12.46 4.37 11.91
CA LEU A 317 -11.00 4.37 12.10
C LEU A 317 -10.60 5.13 13.37
N LYS A 318 -11.28 6.24 13.70
CA LYS A 318 -11.10 6.95 14.97
C LYS A 318 -11.51 6.08 16.16
N ALA A 319 -12.63 5.35 16.06
CA ALA A 319 -13.10 4.45 17.12
C ALA A 319 -12.14 3.29 17.40
N ILE A 320 -11.45 2.78 16.37
CA ILE A 320 -10.46 1.69 16.50
C ILE A 320 -9.01 2.20 16.60
N ALA A 321 -8.77 3.50 16.79
CA ALA A 321 -7.41 4.06 16.82
C ALA A 321 -6.54 3.51 17.96
N ALA A 322 -7.17 3.04 19.03
CA ALA A 322 -6.51 2.38 20.16
C ALA A 322 -6.33 0.86 19.96
N ARG A 323 -6.66 0.30 18.79
CA ARG A 323 -6.64 -1.14 18.50
C ARG A 323 -5.50 -1.51 17.55
N ARG A 324 -5.20 -2.80 17.44
CA ARG A 324 -4.31 -3.33 16.40
C ARG A 324 -5.13 -3.85 15.23
N TYR A 325 -4.96 -3.26 14.05
CA TYR A 325 -5.74 -3.62 12.88
C TYR A 325 -4.96 -3.52 11.58
N MET A 326 -5.55 -4.08 10.52
CA MET A 326 -5.15 -3.84 9.15
C MET A 326 -6.29 -3.20 8.39
N LYS A 327 -6.01 -2.12 7.66
CA LYS A 327 -6.92 -1.51 6.70
C LYS A 327 -6.92 -2.33 5.42
N CYS A 328 -8.09 -2.79 5.00
CA CYS A 328 -8.24 -3.42 3.69
C CYS A 328 -8.32 -2.34 2.61
N LEU A 329 -7.65 -2.60 1.47
CA LEU A 329 -7.58 -1.67 0.35
C LEU A 329 -8.36 -2.22 -0.85
N ARG A 330 -9.02 -1.34 -1.60
CA ARG A 330 -9.87 -1.74 -2.73
C ARG A 330 -9.12 -2.18 -3.98
N TYR A 331 -7.85 -1.82 -4.16
CA TYR A 331 -7.15 -2.03 -5.43
C TYR A 331 -8.00 -1.57 -6.65
N ASN A 332 -8.41 -2.50 -7.51
CA ASN A 332 -9.27 -2.27 -8.69
C ASN A 332 -10.77 -2.45 -8.39
N LEU A 333 -11.13 -2.96 -7.21
CA LEU A 333 -12.51 -3.23 -6.83
C LEU A 333 -13.31 -1.91 -6.78
N PRO A 334 -14.47 -1.82 -7.45
CA PRO A 334 -15.30 -0.62 -7.42
C PRO A 334 -15.98 -0.44 -6.05
N SER A 335 -16.37 0.79 -5.74
CA SER A 335 -17.11 1.18 -4.54
C SER A 335 -18.49 0.52 -4.44
N THR A 336 -19.06 0.13 -5.58
CA THR A 336 -20.33 -0.62 -5.69
C THR A 336 -20.22 -2.09 -5.26
N ARG A 337 -19.02 -2.56 -4.88
CA ARG A 337 -18.81 -3.88 -4.31
C ARG A 337 -18.42 -3.78 -2.84
N PRO A 338 -18.97 -4.65 -1.98
CA PRO A 338 -18.61 -4.69 -0.57
C PRO A 338 -17.16 -5.12 -0.39
N LEU A 339 -16.55 -4.58 0.66
CA LEU A 339 -15.21 -4.93 1.12
C LEU A 339 -15.19 -4.76 2.64
N ALA A 340 -14.43 -5.60 3.34
CA ALA A 340 -14.09 -5.29 4.72
C ALA A 340 -13.40 -3.92 4.79
N THR A 341 -13.76 -3.07 5.74
CA THR A 341 -13.09 -1.80 5.98
C THR A 341 -11.73 -2.05 6.62
N ALA A 342 -11.71 -2.86 7.69
CA ALA A 342 -10.51 -3.21 8.42
C ALA A 342 -10.67 -4.60 9.07
N VAL A 343 -9.55 -5.22 9.44
CA VAL A 343 -9.52 -6.47 10.20
C VAL A 343 -8.83 -6.21 11.53
N LEU A 344 -9.56 -6.38 12.64
CA LEU A 344 -8.98 -6.36 13.98
C LEU A 344 -8.14 -7.61 14.18
N SER A 345 -6.97 -7.42 14.77
CA SER A 345 -5.95 -8.45 14.98
C SER A 345 -5.56 -8.62 16.45
N ASP A 346 -6.30 -7.96 17.34
CA ASP A 346 -6.15 -8.02 18.80
C ASP A 346 -7.30 -8.77 19.49
N THR A 347 -8.16 -9.43 18.73
CA THR A 347 -9.30 -10.23 19.20
C THR A 347 -8.96 -11.73 19.22
N GLU A 348 -9.76 -12.55 19.92
CA GLU A 348 -9.54 -14.01 19.99
C GLU A 348 -9.49 -14.67 18.61
N ARG A 349 -10.45 -14.30 17.76
CA ARG A 349 -10.42 -14.55 16.31
C ARG A 349 -10.39 -13.21 15.62
N ALA A 350 -9.56 -13.08 14.59
CA ALA A 350 -9.50 -11.84 13.80
C ALA A 350 -10.90 -11.49 13.30
N THR A 351 -11.30 -10.23 13.50
CA THR A 351 -12.66 -9.78 13.19
C THR A 351 -12.62 -8.79 12.04
N ALA A 352 -13.30 -9.12 10.94
CA ALA A 352 -13.50 -8.22 9.82
C ALA A 352 -14.62 -7.22 10.14
N LEU A 353 -14.33 -5.93 9.98
CA LEU A 353 -15.26 -4.83 10.20
C LEU A 353 -15.80 -4.38 8.85
N TYR A 354 -17.11 -4.40 8.66
CA TYR A 354 -17.79 -3.98 7.43
C TYR A 354 -18.63 -2.73 7.68
N LEU A 355 -18.56 -1.79 6.75
CA LEU A 355 -19.42 -0.63 6.69
C LEU A 355 -20.34 -0.77 5.50
N VAL A 356 -21.65 -0.67 5.74
CA VAL A 356 -22.65 -0.63 4.66
C VAL A 356 -22.90 0.84 4.32
N PRO A 357 -22.57 1.29 3.10
CA PRO A 357 -22.86 2.65 2.66
C PRO A 357 -24.36 2.98 2.74
N PRO A 358 -24.72 4.27 2.82
CA PRO A 358 -26.11 4.68 2.72
C PRO A 358 -26.69 4.32 1.34
N ALA A 359 -27.97 3.91 1.30
CA ALA A 359 -28.73 3.66 0.07
C ALA A 359 -28.06 2.68 -0.92
N VAL A 360 -27.45 1.61 -0.41
CA VAL A 360 -26.90 0.53 -1.24
C VAL A 360 -28.01 -0.17 -2.05
N ALA A 361 -27.67 -0.59 -3.27
CA ALA A 361 -28.54 -1.41 -4.09
C ALA A 361 -28.65 -2.85 -3.53
N ASP A 362 -29.73 -3.55 -3.83
CA ASP A 362 -29.95 -4.95 -3.40
C ASP A 362 -28.78 -5.87 -3.82
N ALA A 363 -28.17 -5.61 -4.99
CA ALA A 363 -27.02 -6.36 -5.47
C ALA A 363 -25.77 -6.20 -4.57
N TYR A 364 -25.61 -5.03 -3.92
CA TYR A 364 -24.53 -4.82 -2.95
C TYR A 364 -24.79 -5.64 -1.69
N GLN A 365 -26.02 -5.62 -1.17
CA GLN A 365 -26.38 -6.39 0.03
C GLN A 365 -26.21 -7.89 -0.21
N ALA A 366 -26.70 -8.40 -1.34
CA ALA A 366 -26.53 -9.81 -1.69
C ALA A 366 -25.05 -10.22 -1.80
N ALA A 367 -24.20 -9.36 -2.38
CA ALA A 367 -22.76 -9.59 -2.45
C ALA A 367 -22.09 -9.55 -1.06
N LEU A 368 -22.62 -8.73 -0.14
CA LEU A 368 -22.11 -8.65 1.22
C LEU A 368 -22.47 -9.93 1.98
N ASP A 369 -23.72 -10.40 1.86
CA ASP A 369 -24.18 -11.63 2.50
C ASP A 369 -23.39 -12.85 2.02
N GLU A 370 -23.08 -12.93 0.71
CA GLU A 370 -22.20 -13.96 0.14
C GLU A 370 -20.79 -13.91 0.74
N LEU A 371 -20.20 -12.72 0.84
CA LEU A 371 -18.87 -12.52 1.41
C LEU A 371 -18.83 -12.90 2.90
N LEU A 372 -19.84 -12.50 3.67
CA LEU A 372 -19.97 -12.85 5.08
C LEU A 372 -20.13 -14.36 5.28
N ALA A 373 -20.93 -15.02 4.44
CA ALA A 373 -21.14 -16.48 4.51
C ALA A 373 -19.88 -17.28 4.14
N GLY A 374 -19.04 -16.76 3.24
CA GLY A 374 -17.79 -17.40 2.83
C GLY A 374 -16.60 -17.12 3.76
N SER A 375 -16.69 -16.11 4.63
CA SER A 375 -15.59 -15.68 5.49
C SER A 375 -15.32 -16.65 6.64
N GLN A 376 -14.05 -17.01 6.85
CA GLN A 376 -13.61 -17.75 8.04
C GLN A 376 -13.37 -16.86 9.27
N LEU A 377 -13.41 -15.53 9.08
CA LEU A 377 -13.26 -14.54 10.14
C LEU A 377 -14.63 -14.17 10.73
N ASP A 378 -14.61 -13.83 12.01
CA ASP A 378 -15.77 -13.21 12.65
C ASP A 378 -16.05 -11.88 11.97
N SER A 379 -17.33 -11.50 11.90
CA SER A 379 -17.76 -10.30 11.19
C SER A 379 -18.49 -9.34 12.13
N TRP A 380 -18.10 -8.08 12.05
CA TRP A 380 -18.80 -6.96 12.67
C TRP A 380 -19.31 -6.07 11.54
N VAL A 381 -20.60 -5.76 11.54
CA VAL A 381 -21.25 -4.99 10.47
C VAL A 381 -21.91 -3.77 11.08
N TRP A 382 -21.64 -2.60 10.50
CA TRP A 382 -22.35 -1.38 10.86
C TRP A 382 -23.07 -0.77 9.67
N GLU A 383 -24.36 -0.52 9.89
CA GLU A 383 -25.26 0.18 8.97
C GLU A 383 -25.66 1.53 9.58
N PRO A 384 -24.95 2.63 9.25
CA PRO A 384 -25.11 3.92 9.93
C PRO A 384 -26.51 4.54 9.80
N LEU A 385 -27.23 4.22 8.72
CA LEU A 385 -28.61 4.69 8.53
C LEU A 385 -29.65 3.88 9.31
N LYS A 386 -29.32 2.64 9.71
CA LYS A 386 -30.26 1.76 10.42
C LYS A 386 -30.02 1.75 11.93
N SER A 387 -28.79 1.97 12.37
CA SER A 387 -28.39 1.79 13.76
C SER A 387 -27.21 2.67 14.18
N ALA A 388 -27.14 2.98 15.47
CA ALA A 388 -25.92 3.48 16.08
C ALA A 388 -24.79 2.45 15.92
N MET A 389 -23.54 2.92 15.97
CA MET A 389 -22.36 2.04 15.86
C MET A 389 -22.43 0.92 16.91
N PRO A 390 -22.45 -0.36 16.51
CA PRO A 390 -22.46 -1.48 17.44
C PRO A 390 -21.20 -1.48 18.31
N ALA A 391 -21.29 -2.11 19.49
CA ALA A 391 -20.10 -2.30 20.33
C ALA A 391 -19.01 -3.03 19.54
N LEU A 392 -17.77 -2.55 19.65
CA LEU A 392 -16.62 -3.19 19.03
C LEU A 392 -16.30 -4.50 19.77
N PRO A 393 -15.78 -5.54 19.08
CA PRO A 393 -15.34 -6.77 19.74
C PRO A 393 -14.26 -6.50 20.79
N GLU A 394 -14.34 -7.16 21.94
CA GLU A 394 -13.38 -7.00 23.04
C GLU A 394 -11.98 -7.47 22.62
N PRO A 395 -10.91 -6.70 22.92
CA PRO A 395 -9.55 -7.15 22.69
C PRO A 395 -9.12 -8.20 23.72
N LEU A 396 -8.15 -9.04 23.36
CA LEU A 396 -7.55 -10.03 24.25
C LEU A 396 -6.81 -9.37 25.42
N GLU A 397 -7.03 -9.86 26.65
CA GLU A 397 -6.25 -9.44 27.83
C GLU A 397 -4.75 -9.65 27.56
N ASN A 398 -3.96 -8.56 27.57
CA ASN A 398 -2.51 -8.49 27.32
C ASN A 398 -2.02 -8.30 25.87
N TRP A 399 -2.89 -7.97 24.91
CA TRP A 399 -2.46 -7.66 23.53
C TRP A 399 -1.45 -6.50 23.46
N GLU A 400 -1.51 -5.54 24.39
CA GLU A 400 -0.55 -4.42 24.50
C GLU A 400 0.83 -4.87 25.00
N VAL A 401 0.86 -5.89 25.87
CA VAL A 401 2.04 -6.37 26.59
C VAL A 401 2.92 -7.22 25.67
N ASP A 402 2.35 -7.93 24.70
CA ASP A 402 3.11 -8.67 23.69
C ASP A 402 3.97 -7.75 22.78
N GLY A 403 3.64 -6.46 22.72
CA GLY A 403 4.45 -5.42 22.06
C GLY A 403 5.53 -4.78 22.94
N ILE A 404 5.33 -4.72 24.26
CA ILE A 404 6.18 -3.95 25.20
C ILE A 404 7.03 -4.85 26.12
N ALA A 405 6.50 -5.95 26.65
CA ALA A 405 7.22 -6.83 27.59
C ALA A 405 8.37 -7.64 26.95
N ARG A 406 8.41 -7.76 25.61
CA ARG A 406 9.56 -8.37 24.92
C ARG A 406 10.76 -7.43 24.76
N ARG A 407 10.62 -6.12 25.05
CA ARG A 407 11.74 -5.15 25.02
C ARG A 407 12.45 -4.98 26.37
N SER A 408 11.79 -5.27 27.48
CA SER A 408 12.38 -5.09 28.82
C SER A 408 13.27 -6.27 29.26
N ALA A 409 13.16 -7.43 28.62
CA ALA A 409 14.02 -8.59 28.89
C ALA A 409 15.41 -8.50 28.22
N SER A 410 15.57 -7.75 27.11
CA SER A 410 16.88 -7.62 26.44
C SER A 410 17.81 -6.61 27.12
N VAL A 411 17.26 -5.64 27.86
CA VAL A 411 18.07 -4.64 28.60
C VAL A 411 18.65 -5.20 29.90
N ARG A 412 18.04 -6.26 30.49
CA ARG A 412 18.54 -6.87 31.74
C ARG A 412 19.58 -8.00 31.55
N ARG A 413 19.84 -8.45 30.31
CA ARG A 413 20.91 -9.45 30.01
C ARG A 413 22.19 -8.86 29.41
N ALA A 414 22.22 -7.57 29.11
CA ALA A 414 23.45 -6.84 28.70
C ALA A 414 24.20 -6.20 29.89
N GLY A 415 23.87 -6.61 31.11
CA GLY A 415 24.47 -6.10 32.35
C GLY A 415 24.70 -7.22 33.35
N ARG A 416 25.48 -8.24 32.96
CA ARG A 416 26.27 -9.11 33.84
C ARG A 416 27.33 -9.85 33.04
#